data_AF-X0TSK1-F1
#
_entry.id   AF-X0TSK1-F1
#
_cell.length_a   1.000
_cell.length_b   1.000
_cell.length_c   1.000
_cell.angle_alpha   90.00
_cell.angle_beta   90.00
_cell.angle_gamma   90.00
#
_symmetry.space_group_name_H-M   'P 1'
#
loop_
_entity.id
_entity.type
_entity.pdbx_description
1 polymer ?
#
loop_
_entity_poly.entity_id
_entity_poly.type
_entity_poly.pdbx_seq_one_letter_code
_entity_poly.pdbx_strand_id
1 'polypeptide(L)'
;MTQDALGIVDLMSAGPMAPIEDVYSVYARLRREDPVHRMDTPLFKGFFVSRFADVHEVLKDDVSFSSRSNGERGIALVMGRTLIGMDGREHLRHRALITPSLAPRALRGDFPKLVEGIAHDLIDGFAGKGSAELVSDFTFVYPLRVFTEILGLPPDDVRTFHDWAIDLSHVAKDPQRGLASSAKMRDYLAPVVA
;
A
#
# COMPACT_ATOMS: atom_id res chain seq x y z
N MET A 1 -15.02 -17.52 -26.17
CA MET A 1 -15.55 -16.60 -25.13
C MET A 1 -14.47 -15.57 -24.87
N THR A 2 -14.78 -14.29 -25.07
CA THR A 2 -13.82 -13.19 -24.98
C THR A 2 -13.29 -13.03 -23.56
N GLN A 3 -11.99 -12.76 -23.46
CA GLN A 3 -11.17 -12.59 -22.25
C GLN A 3 -11.64 -11.49 -21.27
N ASP A 4 -12.68 -10.75 -21.63
CA ASP A 4 -13.17 -9.53 -20.95
C ASP A 4 -14.27 -9.77 -19.90
N ALA A 5 -14.79 -11.01 -19.78
CA ALA A 5 -15.94 -11.24 -18.90
C ALA A 5 -15.61 -11.15 -17.39
N LEU A 6 -14.32 -11.23 -17.00
CA LEU A 6 -13.89 -11.38 -15.60
C LEU A 6 -13.64 -10.07 -14.86
N GLY A 7 -13.72 -8.89 -15.50
CA GLY A 7 -13.46 -7.59 -14.84
C GLY A 7 -12.03 -7.46 -14.28
N ILE A 8 -11.12 -8.35 -14.66
CA ILE A 8 -9.74 -8.39 -14.16
C ILE A 8 -8.93 -7.20 -14.68
N VAL A 9 -9.20 -6.77 -15.92
CA VAL A 9 -8.58 -5.56 -16.47
C VAL A 9 -9.00 -4.34 -15.65
N ASP A 10 -10.27 -4.26 -15.23
CA ASP A 10 -10.75 -3.20 -14.34
C ASP A 10 -10.10 -3.29 -12.95
N LEU A 11 -9.87 -4.51 -12.45
CA LEU A 11 -9.25 -4.80 -11.15
C LEU A 11 -7.78 -4.41 -11.10
N MET A 12 -7.10 -4.35 -12.24
CA MET A 12 -5.68 -4.01 -12.36
C MET A 12 -5.46 -2.60 -12.92
N SER A 13 -6.44 -2.03 -13.63
CA SER A 13 -6.47 -0.60 -14.01
C SER A 13 -6.73 0.31 -12.82
N ALA A 14 -7.35 -0.28 -11.79
CA ALA A 14 -7.45 0.18 -10.44
C ALA A 14 -6.09 0.27 -9.74
N GLY A 15 -5.67 1.49 -9.41
CA GLY A 15 -4.76 1.65 -8.27
C GLY A 15 -5.47 1.26 -6.96
N PRO A 16 -4.92 1.62 -5.79
CA PRO A 16 -5.65 1.50 -4.51
C PRO A 16 -7.03 2.20 -4.48
N MET A 17 -7.34 2.99 -5.51
CA MET A 17 -8.64 3.60 -5.81
C MET A 17 -9.24 2.99 -7.10
N ALA A 18 -9.58 1.70 -7.06
CA ALA A 18 -10.29 1.03 -8.14
C ALA A 18 -11.65 1.71 -8.42
N PRO A 19 -12.06 1.94 -9.67
CA PRO A 19 -13.45 2.35 -9.96
C PRO A 19 -14.43 1.17 -9.89
N ILE A 20 -14.00 -0.03 -9.48
CA ILE A 20 -14.89 -1.17 -9.31
C ILE A 20 -15.65 -1.02 -8.01
N GLU A 21 -16.97 -0.93 -8.13
CA GLU A 21 -17.91 -0.82 -7.01
C GLU A 21 -17.90 -2.07 -6.11
N ASP A 22 -17.81 -3.27 -6.69
CA ASP A 22 -17.71 -4.54 -5.95
C ASP A 22 -16.56 -5.42 -6.45
N VAL A 23 -15.37 -5.19 -5.90
CA VAL A 23 -14.19 -6.03 -6.16
C VAL A 23 -14.34 -7.44 -5.59
N TYR A 24 -15.19 -7.65 -4.59
CA TYR A 24 -15.28 -8.92 -3.88
C TYR A 24 -15.99 -9.99 -4.70
N SER A 25 -17.02 -9.64 -5.48
CA SER A 25 -17.66 -10.58 -6.41
C SER A 25 -16.70 -11.04 -7.51
N VAL A 26 -15.85 -10.13 -8.02
CA VAL A 26 -14.78 -10.47 -8.98
C VAL A 26 -13.82 -11.49 -8.36
N TYR A 27 -13.27 -11.21 -7.17
CA TYR A 27 -12.39 -12.16 -6.48
C TYR A 27 -13.08 -13.50 -6.18
N ALA A 28 -14.35 -13.48 -5.77
CA ALA A 28 -15.11 -14.69 -5.46
C ALA A 28 -15.29 -15.57 -6.70
N ARG A 29 -15.51 -14.97 -7.87
CA ARG A 29 -15.62 -15.69 -9.13
C ARG A 29 -14.29 -16.29 -9.56
N LEU A 30 -13.20 -15.51 -9.50
CA LEU A 30 -11.84 -16.00 -9.80
C LEU A 30 -11.47 -17.20 -8.94
N ARG A 31 -11.72 -17.13 -7.63
CA ARG A 31 -11.45 -18.27 -6.73
C ARG A 31 -12.18 -19.54 -7.13
N ARG A 32 -13.40 -19.45 -7.67
CA ARG A 32 -14.18 -20.63 -8.09
C ARG A 32 -13.77 -21.14 -9.46
N GLU A 33 -13.64 -20.25 -10.43
CA GLU A 33 -13.65 -20.59 -11.85
C GLU A 33 -12.26 -20.54 -12.50
N ASP A 34 -11.41 -19.60 -12.08
CA ASP A 34 -10.09 -19.37 -12.67
C ASP A 34 -9.11 -18.84 -11.62
N PRO A 35 -8.67 -19.71 -10.69
CA PRO A 35 -7.95 -19.26 -9.49
C PRO A 35 -6.52 -18.76 -9.77
N VAL A 36 -5.96 -19.14 -10.92
CA VAL A 36 -4.66 -18.71 -11.44
C VAL A 36 -4.86 -18.20 -12.87
N HIS A 37 -5.34 -16.96 -12.96
CA HIS A 37 -5.67 -16.35 -14.24
C HIS A 37 -4.40 -15.82 -14.93
N ARG A 38 -4.13 -16.26 -16.16
CA ARG A 38 -3.03 -15.72 -16.96
C ARG A 38 -3.38 -14.32 -17.47
N MET A 39 -2.57 -13.33 -17.10
CA MET A 39 -2.64 -11.97 -17.63
C MET A 39 -1.63 -11.77 -18.76
N ASP A 40 -2.12 -11.34 -19.91
CA ASP A 40 -1.30 -11.00 -21.08
C ASP A 40 -1.76 -9.65 -21.66
N THR A 41 -1.40 -8.59 -20.96
CA THR A 41 -1.72 -7.20 -21.34
C THR A 41 -0.43 -6.43 -21.63
N PRO A 42 -0.50 -5.29 -22.35
CA PRO A 42 0.67 -4.43 -22.56
C PRO A 42 1.31 -3.92 -21.26
N LEU A 43 0.51 -3.73 -20.20
CA LEU A 43 0.97 -3.22 -18.90
C LEU A 43 1.41 -4.33 -17.94
N PHE A 44 0.78 -5.50 -18.02
CA PHE A 44 1.03 -6.63 -17.13
C PHE A 44 1.07 -7.95 -17.91
N LYS A 45 2.21 -8.63 -17.81
CA LYS A 45 2.40 -10.03 -18.19
C LYS A 45 2.71 -10.84 -16.95
N GLY A 46 1.88 -11.82 -16.63
CA GLY A 46 2.03 -12.63 -15.42
C GLY A 46 0.76 -13.42 -15.09
N PHE A 47 0.61 -13.76 -13.82
CA PHE A 47 -0.55 -14.49 -13.31
C PHE A 47 -1.22 -13.70 -12.19
N PHE A 48 -2.54 -13.76 -12.14
CA PHE A 48 -3.35 -13.29 -11.03
C PHE A 48 -3.79 -14.50 -10.22
N VAL A 49 -3.35 -14.57 -8.95
CA VAL A 49 -3.63 -15.69 -8.04
C VAL A 49 -4.64 -15.24 -6.99
N SER A 50 -5.74 -15.98 -6.83
CA SER A 50 -6.90 -15.51 -6.06
C SER A 50 -7.28 -16.36 -4.84
N ARG A 51 -6.86 -17.64 -4.79
CA ARG A 51 -7.13 -18.52 -3.64
C ARG A 51 -6.09 -18.28 -2.56
N PHE A 52 -6.54 -18.29 -1.30
CA PHE A 52 -5.66 -18.09 -0.15
C PHE A 52 -4.50 -19.08 -0.13
N ALA A 53 -4.75 -20.38 -0.33
CA ALA A 53 -3.70 -21.40 -0.29
C ALA A 53 -2.60 -21.12 -1.33
N ASP A 54 -3.00 -20.86 -2.57
CA ASP A 54 -2.10 -20.58 -3.69
C ASP A 54 -1.30 -19.28 -3.47
N VAL A 55 -1.97 -18.20 -3.04
CA VAL A 55 -1.30 -16.93 -2.71
C VAL A 55 -0.28 -17.13 -1.58
N HIS A 56 -0.68 -17.86 -0.55
CA HIS A 56 0.17 -18.10 0.62
C HIS A 56 1.37 -19.00 0.29
N GLU A 57 1.22 -19.96 -0.63
CA GLU A 57 2.33 -20.76 -1.15
C GLU A 57 3.31 -19.88 -1.94
N VAL A 58 2.81 -19.09 -2.88
CA VAL A 58 3.61 -18.16 -3.69
C VAL A 58 4.39 -17.17 -2.82
N LEU A 59 3.74 -16.55 -1.83
CA LEU A 59 4.38 -15.57 -0.94
C LEU A 59 5.41 -16.16 0.04
N LYS A 60 5.47 -17.49 0.19
CA LYS A 60 6.42 -18.18 1.07
C LYS A 60 7.63 -18.75 0.36
N ASP A 61 7.57 -18.95 -0.96
CA ASP A 61 8.64 -19.50 -1.76
C ASP A 61 9.35 -18.40 -2.55
N ASP A 62 10.29 -17.70 -1.89
CA ASP A 62 11.10 -16.64 -2.51
C ASP A 62 12.15 -17.18 -3.50
N VAL A 63 12.34 -18.50 -3.56
CA VAL A 63 13.24 -19.15 -4.51
C VAL A 63 12.56 -19.30 -5.87
N SER A 64 11.32 -19.80 -5.90
CA SER A 64 10.54 -19.92 -7.14
C SER A 64 9.86 -18.60 -7.53
N PHE A 65 9.45 -17.79 -6.55
CA PHE A 65 8.70 -16.55 -6.75
C PHE A 65 9.41 -15.34 -6.12
N SER A 66 10.55 -14.98 -6.71
CA SER A 66 11.37 -13.84 -6.28
C SER A 66 10.60 -12.51 -6.29
N SER A 67 10.86 -11.69 -5.27
CA SER A 67 10.32 -10.34 -5.12
C SER A 67 11.01 -9.32 -6.03
N ARG A 68 12.05 -9.72 -6.79
CA ARG A 68 12.84 -8.82 -7.64
C ARG A 68 12.01 -7.98 -8.60
N SER A 69 10.89 -8.50 -9.09
CA SER A 69 9.98 -7.76 -9.95
C SER A 69 9.46 -6.46 -9.29
N ASN A 70 9.33 -6.42 -7.97
CA ASN A 70 8.98 -5.21 -7.21
C ASN A 70 10.12 -4.19 -7.15
N GLY A 71 11.37 -4.62 -7.39
CA GLY A 71 12.55 -3.76 -7.50
C GLY A 71 12.78 -3.21 -8.91
N GLU A 72 12.08 -3.74 -9.92
CA GLU A 72 12.23 -3.40 -11.33
C GLU A 72 11.01 -2.66 -11.89
N ARG A 73 9.95 -2.51 -11.08
CA ARG A 73 8.66 -1.94 -11.48
C ARG A 73 8.07 -1.08 -10.36
N GLY A 74 7.03 -0.32 -10.69
CA GLY A 74 6.28 0.47 -9.71
C GLY A 74 7.17 1.46 -8.97
N ILE A 75 6.93 1.62 -7.66
CA ILE A 75 7.59 2.63 -6.81
C ILE A 75 9.12 2.52 -6.81
N ALA A 76 9.69 1.33 -7.04
CA ALA A 76 11.14 1.15 -7.10
C ALA A 76 11.81 1.90 -8.25
N LEU A 77 11.07 2.25 -9.32
CA LEU A 77 11.57 3.05 -10.42
C LEU A 77 12.00 4.46 -9.99
N VAL A 78 11.45 4.96 -8.89
CA VAL A 78 11.67 6.33 -8.41
C VAL A 78 12.26 6.38 -7.00
N MET A 79 12.06 5.33 -6.19
CA MET A 79 12.64 5.18 -4.85
C MET A 79 13.91 4.32 -4.83
N GLY A 80 14.22 3.64 -5.94
CA GLY A 80 15.32 2.67 -6.01
C GLY A 80 15.01 1.35 -5.31
N ARG A 81 16.07 0.63 -4.92
CA ARG A 81 15.96 -0.71 -4.30
C ARG A 81 15.42 -0.59 -2.87
N THR A 82 14.17 -1.02 -2.66
CA THR A 82 13.51 -1.04 -1.34
C THR A 82 13.39 -2.46 -0.79
N LEU A 83 13.02 -2.58 0.49
CA LEU A 83 12.82 -3.87 1.16
C LEU A 83 11.87 -4.81 0.41
N ILE A 84 10.87 -4.27 -0.27
CA ILE A 84 9.82 -5.02 -0.99
C ILE A 84 10.38 -5.75 -2.24
N GLY A 85 11.53 -5.29 -2.77
CA GLY A 85 12.20 -5.90 -3.93
C GLY A 85 13.39 -6.81 -3.60
N MET A 86 13.61 -7.11 -2.30
CA MET A 86 14.73 -7.93 -1.82
C MET A 86 14.28 -9.36 -1.49
N ASP A 87 15.19 -10.33 -1.62
CA ASP A 87 14.94 -11.74 -1.25
C ASP A 87 16.00 -12.26 -0.26
N GLY A 88 15.74 -13.43 0.35
CA GLY A 88 16.68 -14.16 1.19
C GLY A 88 17.41 -13.33 2.25
N ARG A 89 18.73 -13.49 2.33
CA ARG A 89 19.58 -12.87 3.37
C ARG A 89 19.60 -11.34 3.31
N GLU A 90 19.50 -10.75 2.12
CA GLU A 90 19.46 -9.29 1.96
C GLU A 90 18.20 -8.72 2.60
N HIS A 91 17.05 -9.31 2.27
CA HIS A 91 15.77 -8.94 2.86
C HIS A 91 15.77 -9.09 4.38
N LEU A 92 16.24 -10.23 4.90
CA LEU A 92 16.32 -10.47 6.35
C LEU A 92 17.17 -9.43 7.08
N ARG A 93 18.32 -9.05 6.52
CA ARG A 93 19.22 -8.07 7.12
C ARG A 93 18.57 -6.68 7.23
N HIS A 94 17.92 -6.21 6.17
CA HIS A 94 17.25 -4.90 6.18
C HIS A 94 15.98 -4.91 7.02
N ARG A 95 15.19 -5.98 6.93
CA ARG A 95 13.97 -6.16 7.73
C ARG A 95 14.26 -6.15 9.23
N ALA A 96 15.41 -6.68 9.65
CA ALA A 96 15.84 -6.68 11.05
C ALA A 96 16.08 -5.28 11.63
N LEU A 97 16.32 -4.26 10.80
CA LEU A 97 16.49 -2.87 11.26
C LEU A 97 15.15 -2.22 11.63
N ILE A 98 14.06 -2.60 10.96
CA ILE A 98 12.75 -1.94 11.08
C ILE A 98 11.80 -2.73 11.99
N THR A 99 11.83 -4.07 11.89
CA THR A 99 10.87 -4.95 12.58
C THR A 99 10.82 -4.75 14.10
N PRO A 100 11.94 -4.53 14.83
CA PRO A 100 11.88 -4.33 16.27
C PRO A 100 10.98 -3.15 16.69
N SER A 101 11.02 -2.04 15.96
CA SER A 101 10.23 -0.83 16.24
C SER A 101 8.73 -1.02 15.94
N LEU A 102 8.39 -1.98 15.06
CA LEU A 102 7.01 -2.29 14.67
C LEU A 102 6.47 -3.57 15.32
N ALA A 103 7.25 -4.23 16.18
CA ALA A 103 6.81 -5.44 16.84
C ALA A 103 5.71 -5.14 17.86
N PRO A 104 4.76 -6.06 18.11
CA PRO A 104 3.70 -5.86 19.10
C PRO A 104 4.23 -5.43 20.48
N ARG A 105 5.43 -5.90 20.86
CA ARG A 105 6.06 -5.48 22.11
C ARG A 105 6.43 -4.00 22.14
N ALA A 106 6.96 -3.45 21.05
CA ALA A 106 7.31 -2.04 20.95
C ALA A 106 6.06 -1.15 20.92
N LEU A 107 4.99 -1.65 20.32
CA LEU A 107 3.71 -0.93 20.18
C LEU A 107 2.77 -1.08 21.38
N ARG A 108 3.17 -1.74 22.47
CA ARG A 108 2.31 -1.94 23.66
C ARG A 108 2.21 -0.72 24.60
N GLY A 109 3.06 0.29 24.41
CA GLY A 109 3.15 1.48 25.27
C GLY A 109 2.03 2.48 24.98
N ASP A 110 2.41 3.70 24.60
CA ASP A 110 1.45 4.79 24.34
C ASP A 110 0.75 4.66 22.99
N PHE A 111 1.25 3.80 22.11
CA PHE A 111 0.71 3.64 20.75
C PHE A 111 -0.78 3.27 20.69
N PRO A 112 -1.33 2.34 21.48
CA PRO A 112 -2.77 2.05 21.47
C PRO A 112 -3.60 3.25 21.92
N LYS A 113 -3.13 4.00 22.94
CA LYS A 113 -3.82 5.20 23.43
C LYS A 113 -3.79 6.33 22.41
N LEU A 114 -2.69 6.50 21.69
CA LEU A 114 -2.56 7.44 20.58
C LEU A 114 -3.59 7.12 19.49
N VAL A 115 -3.63 5.85 19.06
CA VAL A 115 -4.55 5.38 18.02
C VAL A 115 -6.02 5.55 18.45
N GLU A 116 -6.35 5.19 19.70
CA GLU A 116 -7.69 5.40 20.28
C GLU A 116 -8.05 6.89 20.39
N GLY A 117 -7.12 7.73 20.84
CA GLY A 117 -7.33 9.18 20.96
C GLY A 117 -7.64 9.83 19.62
N ILE A 118 -6.85 9.52 18.58
CA ILE A 118 -7.10 10.03 17.22
C ILE A 118 -8.47 9.57 16.71
N ALA A 119 -8.87 8.33 17.01
CA ALA A 119 -10.19 7.83 16.62
C ALA A 119 -11.32 8.61 17.32
N HIS A 120 -11.22 8.80 18.65
CA HIS A 120 -12.19 9.57 19.42
C HIS A 120 -12.30 11.02 18.93
N ASP A 121 -11.17 11.71 18.74
CA ASP A 121 -11.16 13.11 18.27
C ASP A 121 -11.88 13.28 16.92
N LEU A 122 -11.68 12.34 16.00
CA LEU A 122 -12.36 12.36 14.70
C LEU A 122 -13.85 12.04 14.85
N ILE A 123 -14.20 11.04 15.65
CA ILE A 123 -15.60 10.63 15.89
C ILE A 123 -16.38 11.75 16.57
N ASP A 124 -15.83 12.41 17.58
CA ASP A 124 -16.47 13.51 18.29
C ASP A 124 -16.80 14.69 17.37
N GLY A 125 -16.05 14.88 16.27
CA GLY A 125 -16.31 15.87 15.24
C GLY A 125 -17.60 15.66 14.43
N PHE A 126 -18.17 14.46 14.45
CA PHE A 126 -19.43 14.15 13.76
C PHE A 126 -20.48 13.44 14.61
N ALA A 127 -20.13 12.90 15.79
CA ALA A 127 -21.04 12.14 16.64
C ALA A 127 -22.32 12.93 16.99
N GLY A 128 -22.19 14.22 17.31
CA GLY A 128 -23.33 15.08 17.64
C GLY A 128 -24.26 15.41 16.45
N LYS A 129 -23.83 15.17 15.21
CA LYS A 129 -24.61 15.49 14.00
C LYS A 129 -25.64 14.40 13.66
N GLY A 130 -25.45 13.17 14.18
CA GLY A 130 -26.29 12.01 13.86
C GLY A 130 -26.07 11.44 12.44
N SER A 131 -25.11 11.97 11.68
CA SER A 131 -24.72 11.53 10.34
C SER A 131 -23.27 11.91 10.04
N ALA A 132 -22.60 11.14 9.19
CA ALA A 132 -21.23 11.41 8.74
C ALA A 132 -21.00 10.87 7.32
N GLU A 133 -20.08 11.49 6.58
CA GLU A 133 -19.49 10.94 5.36
C GLU A 133 -18.17 10.27 5.76
N LEU A 134 -18.18 8.96 5.97
CA LEU A 134 -17.07 8.25 6.62
C LEU A 134 -15.75 8.29 5.85
N VAL A 135 -15.73 8.59 4.55
CA VAL A 135 -14.48 8.73 3.81
C VAL A 135 -13.75 10.00 4.26
N SER A 136 -14.37 11.15 4.04
CA SER A 136 -13.80 12.46 4.36
C SER A 136 -13.78 12.76 5.86
N ASP A 137 -14.75 12.28 6.62
CA ASP A 137 -14.85 12.54 8.07
C ASP A 137 -13.98 11.59 8.92
N PHE A 138 -13.58 10.41 8.41
CA PHE A 138 -12.85 9.43 9.22
C PHE A 138 -11.77 8.65 8.46
N THR A 139 -12.13 7.78 7.52
CA THR A 139 -11.24 6.73 6.99
C THR A 139 -10.08 7.27 6.15
N PHE A 140 -10.23 8.44 5.55
CA PHE A 140 -9.13 9.14 4.88
C PHE A 140 -8.17 9.78 5.89
N VAL A 141 -8.70 10.46 6.91
CA VAL A 141 -7.91 11.30 7.84
C VAL A 141 -7.24 10.47 8.92
N TYR A 142 -7.93 9.45 9.43
CA TYR A 142 -7.49 8.61 10.54
C TYR A 142 -6.11 7.95 10.32
N PRO A 143 -5.90 7.13 9.28
CA PRO A 143 -4.61 6.46 9.09
C PRO A 143 -3.48 7.46 8.83
N LEU A 144 -3.80 8.59 8.20
CA LEU A 144 -2.84 9.64 7.92
C LEU A 144 -2.34 10.34 9.19
N ARG A 145 -3.25 10.66 10.14
CA ARG A 145 -2.87 11.21 11.45
C ARG A 145 -2.06 10.21 12.28
N VAL A 146 -2.48 8.94 12.30
CA VAL A 146 -1.74 7.88 12.99
C VAL A 146 -0.32 7.76 12.42
N PHE A 147 -0.18 7.81 11.09
CA PHE A 147 1.11 7.70 10.42
C PHE A 147 2.06 8.84 10.76
N THR A 148 1.59 10.09 10.77
CA THR A 148 2.45 11.24 11.10
C THR A 148 2.92 11.20 12.54
N GLU A 149 2.07 10.77 13.47
CA GLU A 149 2.46 10.58 14.87
C GLU A 149 3.53 9.49 15.03
N ILE A 150 3.39 8.34 14.34
CA ILE A 150 4.40 7.28 14.36
C ILE A 150 5.74 7.78 13.82
N LEU A 151 5.73 8.59 12.77
CA LEU A 151 6.94 9.10 12.13
C LEU A 151 7.51 10.37 12.80
N GLY A 152 6.81 10.94 13.78
CA GLY A 152 7.18 12.22 14.39
C GLY A 152 7.14 13.39 13.40
N LEU A 153 6.28 13.31 12.38
CA LEU A 153 6.10 14.36 11.38
C LEU A 153 5.16 15.45 11.90
N PRO A 154 5.34 16.72 11.49
CA PRO A 154 4.39 17.79 11.78
C PRO A 154 2.98 17.43 11.28
N PRO A 155 1.92 17.62 12.09
CA PRO A 155 0.54 17.30 11.70
C PRO A 155 0.07 18.01 10.42
N ASP A 156 0.61 19.20 10.13
CA ASP A 156 0.24 19.98 8.94
C ASP A 156 0.83 19.39 7.63
N ASP A 157 1.86 18.53 7.72
CA ASP A 157 2.52 17.93 6.57
C ASP A 157 1.83 16.65 6.07
N VAL A 158 0.80 16.16 6.79
CA VAL A 158 0.02 14.96 6.45
C VAL A 158 -0.39 14.95 4.97
N ARG A 159 -0.98 16.04 4.49
CA ARG A 159 -1.50 16.13 3.12
C ARG A 159 -0.37 16.09 2.09
N THR A 160 0.75 16.71 2.41
CA THR A 160 1.96 16.70 1.57
C THR A 160 2.50 15.29 1.40
N PHE A 161 2.64 14.52 2.49
CA PHE A 161 3.10 13.13 2.43
C PHE A 161 2.10 12.21 1.73
N HIS A 162 0.81 12.41 1.96
CA HIS A 162 -0.24 11.69 1.24
C HIS A 162 -0.17 11.92 -0.27
N ASP A 163 -0.04 13.17 -0.70
CA ASP A 163 0.04 13.53 -2.12
C ASP A 163 1.30 12.92 -2.77
N TRP A 164 2.44 12.92 -2.06
CA TRP A 164 3.64 12.21 -2.52
C TRP A 164 3.43 10.70 -2.61
N ALA A 165 2.77 10.07 -1.64
CA ALA A 165 2.48 8.63 -1.67
C ALA A 165 1.56 8.25 -2.85
N ILE A 166 0.58 9.08 -3.17
CA ILE A 166 -0.26 8.93 -4.37
C ILE A 166 0.60 9.02 -5.63
N ASP A 167 1.45 10.03 -5.74
CA ASP A 167 2.30 10.24 -6.91
C ASP A 167 3.26 9.06 -7.14
N LEU A 168 3.87 8.57 -6.06
CA LEU A 168 4.74 7.40 -6.07
C LEU A 168 3.98 6.12 -6.49
N SER A 169 2.72 5.97 -6.06
CA SER A 169 1.88 4.81 -6.41
C SER A 169 1.40 4.84 -7.87
N HIS A 170 1.34 6.02 -8.49
CA HIS A 170 0.93 6.21 -9.89
C HIS A 170 2.10 6.31 -10.86
N VAL A 171 3.32 6.01 -10.44
CA VAL A 171 4.54 6.09 -11.26
C VAL A 171 4.45 5.34 -12.60
N ALA A 172 3.67 4.26 -12.68
CA ALA A 172 3.43 3.55 -13.94
C ALA A 172 2.65 4.38 -14.97
N LYS A 173 1.82 5.33 -14.51
CA LYS A 173 1.04 6.25 -15.35
C LYS A 173 1.78 7.57 -15.58
N ASP A 174 2.44 8.10 -14.56
CA ASP A 174 3.20 9.37 -14.63
C ASP A 174 4.55 9.26 -13.88
N PRO A 175 5.61 8.77 -14.55
CA PRO A 175 6.92 8.62 -13.94
C PRO A 175 7.56 9.95 -13.51
N GLN A 176 7.29 11.05 -14.22
CA GLN A 176 7.91 12.35 -13.93
C GLN A 176 7.41 12.90 -12.60
N ARG A 177 6.09 12.79 -12.37
CA ARG A 177 5.49 13.19 -11.11
C ARG A 177 5.97 12.33 -9.94
N GLY A 178 6.10 11.01 -10.15
CA GLY A 178 6.70 10.10 -9.17
C GLY A 178 8.15 10.47 -8.81
N LEU A 179 8.98 10.79 -9.82
CA LEU A 179 10.36 11.25 -9.60
C LEU A 179 10.44 12.56 -8.82
N ALA A 180 9.57 13.53 -9.14
CA ALA A 180 9.52 14.81 -8.45
C ALA A 180 9.13 14.64 -6.98
N SER A 181 8.12 13.81 -6.69
CA SER A 181 7.68 13.55 -5.31
C SER A 181 8.69 12.70 -4.52
N SER A 182 9.38 11.75 -5.16
CA SER A 182 10.53 11.04 -4.57
C SER A 182 11.64 12.01 -4.15
N ALA A 183 12.01 12.95 -5.02
CA ALA A 183 13.04 13.95 -4.72
C ALA A 183 12.64 14.84 -3.52
N LYS A 184 11.40 15.36 -3.52
CA LYS A 184 10.88 16.17 -2.40
C LYS A 184 10.88 15.41 -1.08
N MET A 185 10.43 14.14 -1.10
CA MET A 185 10.39 13.30 0.10
C MET A 185 11.81 13.06 0.65
N ARG A 186 12.78 12.77 -0.23
CA ARG A 186 14.17 12.60 0.19
C ARG A 186 14.74 13.88 0.78
N ASP A 187 14.52 15.02 0.15
CA ASP A 187 15.06 16.30 0.60
C ASP A 187 14.45 16.72 1.96
N TYR A 188 13.17 16.41 2.18
CA TYR A 188 12.49 16.61 3.46
C TYR A 188 13.04 15.71 4.57
N LEU A 189 13.27 14.42 4.29
CA LEU A 189 13.70 13.44 5.29
C LEU A 189 15.22 13.46 5.55
N ALA A 190 16.03 13.96 4.62
CA ALA A 190 17.48 14.05 4.76
C ALA A 190 17.96 14.67 6.09
N PRO A 191 17.44 15.83 6.56
CA PRO A 191 17.84 16.40 7.85
C PRO A 191 17.36 15.60 9.08
N VAL A 192 16.37 14.70 8.94
CA VAL A 192 15.83 13.89 10.04
C VAL A 192 16.64 12.61 10.25
N VAL A 193 17.22 12.07 9.18
CA VAL A 193 17.92 10.77 9.17
C VAL A 193 19.45 10.91 9.38
N ALA A 194 19.99 12.13 9.33
CA ALA A 194 21.42 12.44 9.43
C ALA A 194 21.99 12.36 10.85
#